data_AF-A0A238W9G0-F1
#
_entry.id   AF-A0A238W9G0-F1
#
_cell.length_a   1.000
_cell.length_b   1.000
_cell.length_c   1.000
_cell.angle_alpha   90.00
_cell.angle_beta   90.00
_cell.angle_gamma   90.00
#
_symmetry.space_group_name_H-M   'P 1'
#
loop_
_entity.id
_entity.type
_entity.pdbx_description
1 polymer ?
#
loop_
_entity_poly.entity_id
_entity_poly.type
_entity_poly.pdbx_seq_one_letter_code
_entity_poly.pdbx_strand_id
1 'polypeptide(L)'
;MAEADARSRRVVTLVSALAGLAMLAAGVWSLAGTRSFAAFANFGHHEHFLHDLGAFQIGIGVMVLLALIWADALATALAALFVANTLHVVNHVIDLSHGGFAWQAWALAAVSVAVAVALVLRVRQLGSVLGAVSVSTEPTLERFLRQKTVNVTTYRADGTPRAAPQDR
;
A
#
# COMPACT_ATOMS: atom_id res chain seq x y z
N MET A 1 20.76 2.13 -24.28
CA MET A 1 20.60 2.42 -22.83
C MET A 1 19.13 2.57 -22.42
N ALA A 2 18.32 3.44 -23.05
CA ALA A 2 16.91 3.66 -22.67
C ALA A 2 16.03 2.39 -22.71
N GLU A 3 16.21 1.51 -23.71
CA GLU A 3 15.45 0.26 -23.82
C GLU A 3 15.84 -0.78 -22.76
N ALA A 4 17.11 -0.79 -22.34
CA ALA A 4 17.59 -1.65 -21.26
C ALA A 4 17.02 -1.19 -19.90
N ASP A 5 16.92 0.11 -19.66
CA ASP A 5 16.26 0.67 -18.46
C ASP A 5 14.76 0.35 -18.44
N ALA A 6 14.08 0.48 -19.58
CA ALA A 6 12.66 0.12 -19.71
C ALA A 6 12.40 -1.37 -19.44
N ARG A 7 13.28 -2.26 -19.94
CA ARG A 7 13.20 -3.70 -19.67
C ARG A 7 13.42 -4.00 -18.19
N SER A 8 14.46 -3.44 -17.58
CA SER A 8 14.75 -3.63 -16.14
C SER A 8 13.59 -3.16 -15.27
N ARG A 9 13.02 -1.99 -15.56
CA ARG A 9 11.85 -1.46 -14.83
C ARG A 9 10.63 -2.38 -14.94
N ARG A 10 10.35 -2.94 -16.13
CA ARG A 10 9.26 -3.91 -16.32
C ARG A 10 9.49 -5.17 -15.51
N VAL A 11 10.70 -5.72 -15.51
CA VAL A 11 11.03 -6.92 -14.73
C VAL A 11 10.84 -6.66 -13.24
N VAL A 12 11.39 -5.56 -12.71
CA VAL A 12 11.22 -5.20 -11.28
C VAL A 12 9.75 -5.04 -10.92
N THR A 13 8.97 -4.37 -11.76
CA THR A 13 7.52 -4.18 -11.54
C THR A 13 6.78 -5.52 -11.51
N LEU A 14 7.03 -6.39 -12.49
CA LEU A 14 6.39 -7.71 -12.57
C LEU A 14 6.75 -8.60 -11.39
N VAL A 15 8.04 -8.67 -11.04
CA VAL A 15 8.50 -9.47 -9.89
C VAL A 15 7.89 -8.96 -8.61
N SER A 16 7.85 -7.64 -8.40
CA SER A 16 7.22 -7.03 -7.22
C SER A 16 5.72 -7.33 -7.17
N ALA A 17 5.02 -7.22 -8.29
CA ALA A 17 3.58 -7.51 -8.35
C ALA A 17 3.31 -8.98 -8.03
N LEU A 18 4.05 -9.90 -8.63
CA LEU A 18 3.91 -11.34 -8.37
C LEU A 18 4.27 -11.69 -6.93
N ALA A 19 5.35 -11.14 -6.39
CA ALA A 19 5.75 -11.35 -5.00
C ALA A 19 4.68 -10.81 -4.04
N GLY A 20 4.20 -9.58 -4.24
CA GLY A 20 3.14 -8.98 -3.43
C GLY A 20 1.83 -9.77 -3.46
N LEU A 21 1.42 -10.25 -4.64
CA LEU A 21 0.25 -11.12 -4.80
C LEU A 21 0.43 -12.48 -4.12
N ALA A 22 1.62 -13.08 -4.24
CA ALA A 22 1.93 -14.35 -3.56
C ALA A 22 1.90 -14.20 -2.03
N MET A 23 2.43 -13.09 -1.49
CA MET A 23 2.36 -12.78 -0.06
C MET A 23 0.92 -12.59 0.41
N LEU A 24 0.09 -11.84 -0.34
CA LEU A 24 -1.34 -11.72 -0.04
C LEU A 24 -2.05 -13.07 -0.03
N ALA A 25 -1.84 -13.89 -1.07
CA ALA A 25 -2.47 -15.20 -1.18
C ALA A 25 -2.06 -16.12 -0.02
N ALA A 26 -0.77 -16.19 0.29
CA ALA A 26 -0.26 -16.96 1.42
C ALA A 26 -0.83 -16.45 2.76
N GLY A 27 -0.93 -15.12 2.94
CA GLY A 27 -1.47 -14.54 4.16
C GLY A 27 -2.95 -14.80 4.36
N VAL A 28 -3.75 -14.64 3.30
CA VAL A 28 -5.18 -14.97 3.31
C VAL A 28 -5.38 -16.46 3.57
N TRP A 29 -4.56 -17.33 2.98
CA TRP A 29 -4.63 -18.77 3.23
C TRP A 29 -4.28 -19.13 4.67
N SER A 30 -3.22 -18.53 5.23
CA SER A 30 -2.83 -18.73 6.62
C SER A 30 -3.92 -18.26 7.60
N LEU A 31 -4.65 -17.19 7.27
CA LEU A 31 -5.78 -16.69 8.07
C LEU A 31 -7.04 -17.56 7.94
N ALA A 32 -7.50 -17.86 6.72
CA ALA A 32 -8.78 -18.51 6.49
C ALA A 32 -8.72 -20.05 6.56
N GLY A 33 -7.54 -20.63 6.41
CA GLY A 33 -7.34 -22.07 6.22
C GLY A 33 -6.15 -22.60 7.02
N THR A 34 -5.97 -22.13 8.25
CA THR A 34 -4.85 -22.43 9.16
C THR A 34 -4.39 -23.90 9.12
N ARG A 35 -5.31 -24.87 9.25
CA ARG A 35 -4.99 -26.31 9.20
C ARG A 35 -4.38 -26.75 7.87
N SER A 36 -5.00 -26.35 6.76
CA SER A 36 -4.53 -26.71 5.41
C SER A 36 -3.21 -26.03 5.06
N PHE A 37 -3.02 -24.78 5.51
CA PHE A 37 -1.76 -24.06 5.35
C PHE A 37 -0.64 -24.75 6.14
N ALA A 38 -0.88 -25.09 7.41
CA ALA A 38 0.10 -25.79 8.24
C ALA A 38 0.48 -27.16 7.66
N ALA A 39 -0.50 -27.91 7.14
CA ALA A 39 -0.25 -29.18 6.46
C ALA A 39 0.59 -29.01 5.19
N PHE A 40 0.30 -27.99 4.37
CA PHE A 40 1.08 -27.67 3.17
C PHE A 40 2.51 -27.25 3.51
N ALA A 41 2.68 -26.38 4.50
CA ALA A 41 3.97 -25.90 4.96
C ALA A 41 4.72 -26.93 5.82
N ASN A 42 4.10 -28.08 6.09
CA ASN A 42 4.66 -29.21 6.82
C ASN A 42 5.15 -28.83 8.24
N PHE A 43 4.33 -28.13 9.02
CA PHE A 43 4.60 -27.83 10.42
C PHE A 43 3.38 -27.98 11.32
N GLY A 44 3.60 -27.95 12.64
CA GLY A 44 2.55 -28.11 13.65
C GLY A 44 1.45 -27.05 13.53
N HIS A 45 0.21 -27.45 13.78
CA HIS A 45 -0.93 -26.53 13.73
C HIS A 45 -0.98 -25.67 15.01
N HIS A 46 -0.66 -24.39 14.85
CA HIS A 46 -0.73 -23.36 15.89
C HIS A 46 -1.67 -22.25 15.40
N GLU A 47 -2.97 -22.34 15.71
CA GLU A 47 -4.03 -21.50 15.13
C GLU A 47 -3.76 -20.00 15.29
N HIS A 48 -3.56 -19.53 16.52
CA HIS A 48 -3.28 -18.12 16.79
C HIS A 48 -2.03 -17.61 16.06
N PHE A 49 -0.95 -18.40 16.08
CA PHE A 49 0.29 -18.06 15.36
C PHE A 49 0.07 -17.97 13.85
N LEU A 50 -0.76 -18.84 13.28
CA LEU A 50 -1.10 -18.84 11.86
C LEU A 50 -1.96 -17.65 11.46
N HIS A 51 -2.89 -17.23 12.32
CA HIS A 51 -3.63 -15.99 12.11
C HIS A 51 -2.68 -14.79 12.09
N ASP A 52 -1.75 -14.69 13.04
CA ASP A 52 -0.77 -13.60 13.11
C ASP A 52 0.19 -13.61 11.92
N LEU A 53 0.73 -14.78 11.56
CA LEU A 53 1.52 -14.98 10.35
C LEU A 53 0.75 -14.47 9.13
N GLY A 54 -0.53 -14.81 9.02
CA GLY A 54 -1.37 -14.37 7.91
C GLY A 54 -1.58 -12.86 7.87
N ALA A 55 -1.82 -12.22 9.03
CA ALA A 55 -1.93 -10.77 9.13
C ALA A 55 -0.65 -10.05 8.69
N PHE A 56 0.52 -10.51 9.12
CA PHE A 56 1.80 -9.94 8.70
C PHE A 56 2.11 -10.17 7.23
N GLN A 57 1.82 -11.37 6.70
CA GLN A 57 2.04 -11.69 5.30
C GLN A 57 1.14 -10.85 4.39
N ILE A 58 -0.11 -10.59 4.81
CA ILE A 58 -1.00 -9.62 4.14
C ILE A 58 -0.37 -8.23 4.15
N GLY A 59 0.14 -7.77 5.29
CA GLY A 59 0.86 -6.50 5.40
C GLY A 59 2.00 -6.36 4.41
N ILE A 60 2.86 -7.37 4.32
CA ILE A 60 3.98 -7.41 3.36
C ILE A 60 3.45 -7.33 1.93
N GLY A 61 2.42 -8.10 1.59
CA GLY A 61 1.78 -8.06 0.28
C GLY A 61 1.23 -6.68 -0.07
N VAL A 62 0.49 -6.06 0.85
CA VAL A 62 -0.02 -4.67 0.71
C VAL A 62 1.13 -3.69 0.52
N MET A 63 2.21 -3.79 1.30
CA MET A 63 3.36 -2.90 1.21
C MET A 63 4.00 -2.93 -0.18
N VAL A 64 4.30 -4.13 -0.68
CA VAL A 64 4.96 -4.32 -1.98
C VAL A 64 4.06 -3.85 -3.12
N LEU A 65 2.76 -4.15 -3.07
CA LEU A 65 1.82 -3.73 -4.10
C LEU A 65 1.57 -2.22 -4.06
N LEU A 66 1.43 -1.62 -2.89
CA LEU A 66 1.33 -0.17 -2.75
C LEU A 66 2.59 0.53 -3.22
N ALA A 67 3.79 -0.03 -3.02
CA ALA A 67 5.04 0.54 -3.52
C ALA A 67 5.09 0.66 -5.06
N LEU A 68 4.25 -0.07 -5.79
CA LEU A 68 4.11 0.08 -7.25
C LEU A 68 3.23 1.26 -7.65
N ILE A 69 2.45 1.80 -6.72
CA ILE A 69 1.46 2.85 -6.95
C ILE A 69 1.90 4.15 -6.27
N TRP A 70 2.44 4.03 -5.06
CA TRP A 70 2.84 5.13 -4.18
C TRP A 70 4.36 5.31 -4.24
N ALA A 71 4.78 6.55 -4.49
CA ALA A 71 6.17 6.97 -4.50
C ALA A 71 6.71 7.33 -3.10
N ASP A 72 5.85 7.58 -2.11
CA ASP A 72 6.28 7.91 -0.75
C ASP A 72 6.45 6.66 0.12
N ALA A 73 7.70 6.29 0.40
CA ALA A 73 8.03 5.09 1.16
C ALA A 73 7.41 5.06 2.57
N LEU A 74 7.36 6.21 3.26
CA LEU A 74 6.81 6.30 4.62
C LEU A 74 5.30 6.11 4.62
N ALA A 75 4.57 6.78 3.72
CA ALA A 75 3.12 6.56 3.57
C ALA A 75 2.81 5.10 3.25
N THR A 76 3.57 4.49 2.33
CA THR A 76 3.42 3.08 1.95
C THR A 76 3.61 2.14 3.14
N ALA A 77 4.68 2.33 3.91
CA ALA A 77 4.95 1.53 5.10
C ALA A 77 3.87 1.72 6.19
N LEU A 78 3.42 2.96 6.43
CA LEU A 78 2.37 3.24 7.41
C LEU A 78 1.02 2.60 7.00
N ALA A 79 0.68 2.62 5.71
CA ALA A 79 -0.53 1.99 5.21
C ALA A 79 -0.48 0.46 5.36
N ALA A 80 0.65 -0.16 5.01
CA ALA A 80 0.83 -1.60 5.19
C ALA A 80 0.82 -2.02 6.66
N LEU A 81 1.51 -1.27 7.53
CA LEU A 81 1.51 -1.50 8.97
C LEU A 81 0.11 -1.35 9.56
N PHE A 82 -0.65 -0.35 9.13
CA PHE A 82 -2.02 -0.17 9.57
C PHE A 82 -2.89 -1.38 9.24
N VAL A 83 -2.79 -1.92 8.02
CA VAL A 83 -3.53 -3.13 7.62
C VAL A 83 -3.11 -4.34 8.46
N ALA A 84 -1.81 -4.64 8.52
CA ALA A 84 -1.31 -5.79 9.28
C ALA A 84 -1.68 -5.73 10.75
N ASN A 85 -1.40 -4.61 11.40
CA ASN A 85 -1.65 -4.44 12.83
C ASN A 85 -3.14 -4.47 13.16
N THR A 86 -4.00 -3.96 12.27
CA THR A 86 -5.46 -4.03 12.49
C THR A 86 -5.99 -5.46 12.36
N LEU A 87 -5.49 -6.24 11.39
CA LEU A 87 -5.80 -7.67 11.32
C LEU A 87 -5.28 -8.41 12.55
N HIS A 88 -4.08 -8.07 13.03
CA HIS A 88 -3.50 -8.61 14.26
C HIS A 88 -4.40 -8.35 15.48
N VAL A 89 -4.94 -7.13 15.63
CA VAL A 89 -5.92 -6.81 16.67
C VAL A 89 -7.12 -7.75 16.59
N VAL A 90 -7.68 -7.95 15.38
CA VAL A 90 -8.83 -8.82 15.17
C VAL A 90 -8.50 -10.26 15.56
N ASN A 91 -7.33 -10.78 15.17
CA ASN A 91 -6.88 -12.11 15.57
C ASN A 91 -6.84 -12.25 17.08
N HIS A 92 -6.24 -11.29 17.80
CA HIS A 92 -6.19 -11.33 19.27
C HIS A 92 -7.57 -11.30 19.93
N VAL A 93 -8.57 -10.69 19.29
CA VAL A 93 -9.95 -10.71 19.79
C VAL A 93 -10.62 -12.05 19.53
N ILE A 94 -10.45 -12.62 18.33
CA ILE A 94 -11.02 -13.92 17.96
C ILE A 94 -10.37 -15.06 18.75
N ASP A 95 -9.06 -14.98 18.96
CA ASP A 95 -8.25 -16.02 19.56
C ASP A 95 -8.05 -15.87 21.07
N LEU A 96 -8.87 -15.05 21.76
CA LEU A 96 -8.75 -14.86 23.21
C LEU A 96 -8.75 -16.19 24.00
N SER A 97 -9.40 -17.23 23.48
CA SER A 97 -9.43 -18.57 24.07
C SER A 97 -8.15 -19.39 23.87
N HIS A 98 -7.26 -18.99 22.95
CA HIS A 98 -6.02 -19.71 22.61
C HIS A 98 -4.81 -19.29 23.45
N GLY A 99 -4.98 -18.32 24.36
CA GLY A 99 -3.95 -17.83 25.30
C GLY A 99 -3.63 -16.35 25.11
N GLY A 100 -2.67 -15.84 25.89
CA GLY A 100 -2.31 -14.43 25.89
C GLY A 100 -3.17 -13.58 26.84
N PHE A 101 -2.93 -12.26 26.84
CA PHE A 101 -3.63 -11.34 27.74
C PHE A 101 -4.54 -10.40 26.95
N ALA A 102 -5.77 -10.18 27.42
CA ALA A 102 -6.73 -9.30 26.76
C ALA A 102 -6.23 -7.85 26.56
N TRP A 103 -5.31 -7.37 27.42
CA TRP A 103 -4.72 -6.04 27.27
C TRP A 103 -3.85 -5.90 26.02
N GLN A 104 -3.33 -7.00 25.47
CA GLN A 104 -2.54 -6.99 24.24
C GLN A 104 -3.38 -6.51 23.05
N ALA A 105 -4.63 -6.94 22.94
CA ALA A 105 -5.56 -6.46 21.91
C ALA A 105 -5.76 -4.94 22.00
N TRP A 106 -5.89 -4.40 23.22
CA TRP A 106 -6.02 -2.95 23.45
C TRP A 106 -4.74 -2.18 23.11
N ALA A 107 -3.57 -2.72 23.48
CA ALA A 107 -2.29 -2.12 23.13
C ALA A 107 -2.10 -2.07 21.61
N LEU A 108 -2.39 -3.16 20.91
CA LEU A 108 -2.35 -3.22 19.45
C LEU A 108 -3.37 -2.27 18.82
N ALA A 109 -4.58 -2.15 19.37
CA ALA A 109 -5.60 -1.22 18.88
C ALA A 109 -5.13 0.23 18.99
N ALA A 110 -4.48 0.59 20.11
CA ALA A 110 -3.88 1.91 20.27
C ALA A 110 -2.78 2.18 19.22
N VAL A 111 -1.95 1.19 18.90
CA VAL A 111 -0.96 1.27 17.81
C VAL A 111 -1.65 1.48 16.46
N SER A 112 -2.72 0.73 16.14
CA SER A 112 -3.48 0.93 14.90
C SER A 112 -4.01 2.36 14.78
N VAL A 113 -4.57 2.91 15.87
CA VAL A 113 -5.05 4.31 15.88
C VAL A 113 -3.90 5.28 15.66
N ALA A 114 -2.77 5.13 16.36
CA ALA A 114 -1.62 6.00 16.20
C ALA A 114 -1.06 5.97 14.77
N VAL A 115 -0.94 4.79 14.17
CA VAL A 115 -0.47 4.61 12.78
C VAL A 115 -1.47 5.22 11.80
N ALA A 116 -2.78 5.04 12.02
CA ALA A 116 -3.81 5.67 11.18
C ALA A 116 -3.71 7.20 11.21
N VAL A 117 -3.53 7.80 12.40
CA VAL A 117 -3.32 9.26 12.52
C VAL A 117 -2.06 9.68 11.78
N ALA A 118 -0.93 8.98 11.97
CA ALA A 118 0.32 9.28 11.29
C ALA A 118 0.19 9.19 9.77
N LEU A 119 -0.51 8.16 9.25
CA LEU A 119 -0.79 7.98 7.83
C LEU A 119 -1.62 9.16 7.28
N VAL A 120 -2.71 9.53 7.96
CA VAL A 120 -3.57 10.65 7.54
C VAL A 120 -2.78 11.96 7.50
N LEU A 121 -1.97 12.23 8.53
CA LEU A 121 -1.12 13.41 8.56
C LEU A 121 -0.08 13.39 7.43
N ARG A 122 0.53 12.24 7.15
CA ARG A 122 1.50 12.09 6.05
C ARG A 122 0.84 12.33 4.69
N VAL A 123 -0.32 11.74 4.45
CA VAL A 123 -1.08 11.94 3.19
C VAL A 123 -1.46 13.42 3.01
N ARG A 124 -1.83 14.11 4.09
CA ARG A 124 -2.09 15.56 4.08
C ARG A 124 -0.84 16.38 3.76
N GLN A 125 0.31 16.05 4.35
CA GLN A 125 1.60 16.70 4.04
C GLN A 125 1.98 16.54 2.56
N LEU A 126 1.61 15.41 1.94
CA LEU A 126 1.86 15.13 0.53
C LEU A 126 0.84 15.78 -0.43
N GLY A 127 -0.16 16.50 0.09
CA GLY A 127 -1.22 17.10 -0.73
C GLY A 127 -2.11 16.07 -1.44
N SER A 128 -2.23 14.86 -0.89
CA SER A 128 -2.95 13.71 -1.50
C SER A 128 -2.36 13.19 -2.83
N VAL A 129 -1.13 13.57 -3.16
CA VAL A 129 -0.39 13.04 -4.31
C VAL A 129 0.59 11.98 -3.81
N LEU A 130 0.16 10.73 -3.89
CA LEU A 130 0.96 9.60 -3.42
C LEU A 130 1.78 8.95 -4.53
N GLY A 131 1.39 9.10 -5.80
CA GLY A 131 2.09 8.51 -6.94
C GLY A 131 3.28 9.34 -7.46
N ALA A 132 4.08 8.72 -8.32
CA ALA A 132 5.17 9.41 -9.01
C ALA A 132 4.61 10.49 -9.94
N VAL A 133 5.25 11.65 -9.93
CA VAL A 133 4.93 12.76 -10.82
C VAL A 133 6.12 12.96 -11.75
N SER A 134 5.88 13.05 -13.06
CA SER A 134 6.94 13.25 -14.04
C SER A 134 7.69 14.56 -13.79
N VAL A 135 9.00 14.56 -14.01
CA VAL A 135 9.84 15.75 -13.87
C VAL A 135 9.46 16.77 -14.94
N SER A 136 9.30 18.04 -14.55
CA SER A 136 9.19 19.13 -15.52
C SER A 136 10.57 19.40 -16.11
N THR A 137 10.68 19.52 -17.43
CA THR A 137 11.90 20.04 -18.06
C THR A 137 12.08 21.55 -17.82
N GLU A 138 11.07 22.20 -17.25
CA GLU A 138 11.00 23.63 -17.01
C GLU A 138 10.89 23.92 -15.49
N PRO A 139 11.92 24.52 -14.85
CA PRO A 139 11.97 24.74 -13.41
C PRO A 139 10.79 25.56 -12.86
N THR A 140 10.28 26.49 -13.68
CA THR A 140 9.14 27.34 -13.31
C THR A 140 7.82 26.58 -13.16
N LEU A 141 7.72 25.39 -13.78
CA LEU A 141 6.52 24.54 -13.76
C LEU A 141 6.55 23.45 -12.68
N GLU A 142 7.66 23.25 -11.97
CA GLU A 142 7.80 22.19 -10.96
C GLU A 142 6.72 22.25 -9.86
N ARG A 143 6.36 23.47 -9.43
CA ARG A 143 5.31 23.68 -8.41
C ARG A 143 3.91 23.23 -8.86
N PHE A 144 3.67 23.15 -10.16
CA PHE A 144 2.38 22.77 -10.73
C PHE A 144 2.26 21.26 -11.01
N LEU A 145 3.37 20.52 -11.01
CA LEU A 145 3.40 19.08 -11.28
C LEU A 145 2.50 18.27 -10.32
N ARG A 146 2.38 18.72 -9.07
CA ARG A 146 1.54 18.06 -8.05
C ARG A 146 0.07 18.50 -8.10
N GLN A 147 -0.33 19.40 -9.01
CA GLN A 147 -1.73 19.78 -9.14
C GLN A 147 -2.50 18.77 -9.99
N LYS A 148 -3.52 18.16 -9.38
CA LYS A 148 -4.40 17.18 -10.04
C LYS A 148 -5.37 17.81 -11.06
N THR A 149 -5.46 19.15 -11.08
CA THR A 149 -6.36 19.91 -11.95
C THR A 149 -5.56 20.95 -12.70
N VAL A 150 -5.42 20.78 -14.01
CA VAL A 150 -4.83 21.78 -14.91
C VAL A 150 -5.93 22.25 -15.83
N ASN A 151 -6.16 23.56 -15.91
CA ASN A 151 -7.07 24.13 -16.91
C ASN A 151 -6.23 24.57 -18.12
N VAL A 152 -6.25 23.76 -19.17
CA VAL A 152 -5.52 24.07 -20.41
C VAL A 152 -6.42 24.94 -21.28
N THR A 153 -6.10 26.23 -21.34
CA THR A 153 -6.74 27.16 -22.29
C THR A 153 -5.85 27.26 -23.51
N THR A 154 -6.36 26.81 -24.66
CA THR A 154 -5.72 27.02 -25.95
C THR A 154 -6.24 28.30 -26.59
N TYR A 155 -5.44 28.98 -27.39
CA TYR A 155 -5.88 30.15 -28.15
C TYR A 155 -5.88 29.79 -29.64
N ARG A 156 -6.90 30.25 -30.36
CA ARG A 156 -6.89 30.21 -31.83
C ARG A 156 -5.89 31.22 -32.38
N ALA A 157 -5.58 31.11 -33.68
CA ALA A 157 -4.72 32.07 -34.39
C ALA A 157 -5.26 33.52 -34.34
N ASP A 158 -6.57 33.70 -34.15
CA ASP A 158 -7.24 34.99 -33.98
C ASP A 158 -7.24 35.51 -32.52
N GLY A 159 -6.56 34.82 -31.60
CA GLY A 159 -6.47 35.19 -30.19
C GLY A 159 -7.71 34.85 -29.36
N THR A 160 -8.71 34.17 -29.90
CA THR A 160 -9.88 33.73 -29.12
C THR A 160 -9.54 32.53 -28.23
N PRO A 161 -9.84 32.56 -26.91
CA PRO A 161 -9.60 31.44 -26.02
C PRO A 161 -10.59 30.30 -26.30
N ARG A 162 -10.10 29.06 -26.25
CA ARG A 162 -10.87 27.82 -26.33
C ARG A 162 -10.37 26.86 -25.25
N ALA A 163 -11.26 26.42 -24.36
CA ALA A 163 -10.96 25.35 -23.43
C ALA A 163 -10.58 24.10 -24.24
N ALA A 164 -9.44 23.48 -23.93
CA ALA A 164 -9.10 22.19 -24.52
C ALA A 164 -10.13 21.15 -24.04
N PRO A 165 -10.61 20.23 -24.90
CA PRO A 165 -11.46 19.15 -24.44
C PRO A 165 -10.70 18.33 -23.39
N GLN A 166 -11.24 18.29 -22.18
CA GLN A 166 -10.87 17.27 -21.21
C GLN A 166 -11.89 16.16 -21.40
N ASP A 167 -11.61 15.26 -22.33
CA ASP A 167 -12.42 14.05 -22.51
C ASP A 167 -12.40 13.30 -21.17
N ARG A 168 -13.59 13.21 -20.56
CA ARG A 168 -13.85 12.40 -19.36
C ARG A 168 -14.13 10.97 -19.74
#